data_AF-A0A193GL87-F1
#
_entry.id   AF-A0A193GL87-F1
#
_cell.length_a   1.000
_cell.length_b   1.000
_cell.length_c   1.000
_cell.angle_alpha   90.00
_cell.angle_beta   90.00
_cell.angle_gamma   90.00
#
_symmetry.space_group_name_H-M   'P 1'
#
loop_
_entity.id
_entity.type
_entity.pdbx_description
1 polymer ?
#
loop_
_entity_poly.entity_id
_entity_poly.type
_entity_poly.pdbx_seq_one_letter_code
_entity_poly.pdbx_strand_id
1 'polypeptide(L)'
;MELSEAVHLVPNQAYEFKIRDWRSPLGDLILGETKMRTFLGIELVGAVGMPKEPFIHVMSADGKDHLIAIETIEHFEVCHAIQ
;
A
#
# COMPACT_ATOMS: atom_id res chain seq x y z
N MET A 1 -8.76 -5.53 -1.72
CA MET A 1 -8.88 -4.71 -0.51
C MET A 1 -9.73 -3.48 -0.79
N GLU A 2 -10.65 -3.15 0.11
CA GLU A 2 -11.42 -1.91 0.07
C GLU A 2 -10.84 -0.86 1.04
N LEU A 3 -11.15 0.42 0.85
CA LEU A 3 -10.71 1.50 1.75
C LEU A 3 -11.14 1.26 3.20
N SER A 4 -12.29 0.60 3.41
CA SER A 4 -12.82 0.20 4.72
C SER A 4 -11.87 -0.71 5.50
N GLU A 5 -11.10 -1.56 4.82
CA GLU A 5 -10.12 -2.46 5.44
C GLU A 5 -8.84 -1.70 5.84
N ALA A 6 -8.46 -0.66 5.09
CA ALA A 6 -7.33 0.20 5.42
C ALA A 6 -7.56 1.06 6.68
N VAL A 7 -8.81 1.22 7.13
CA VAL A 7 -9.16 1.91 8.40
C VAL A 7 -8.56 1.21 9.62
N HIS A 8 -8.18 -0.06 9.51
CA HIS A 8 -7.56 -0.83 10.59
C HIS A 8 -6.03 -0.66 10.67
N LEU A 9 -5.42 0.10 9.78
CA LEU A 9 -3.97 0.37 9.83
C LEU A 9 -3.64 1.37 10.93
N VAL A 10 -2.65 1.04 11.75
CA VAL A 10 -2.19 1.84 12.89
C VAL A 10 -0.95 2.64 12.47
N PRO A 11 -0.94 3.97 12.59
CA PRO A 11 0.25 4.77 12.26
C PRO A 11 1.49 4.31 13.01
N ASN A 12 2.63 4.33 12.32
CA ASN A 12 3.94 3.86 12.78
C ASN A 12 4.04 2.35 13.06
N GLN A 13 3.06 1.55 12.63
CA GLN A 13 3.13 0.09 12.67
C GLN A 13 3.71 -0.46 11.36
N ALA A 14 4.60 -1.44 11.48
CA ALA A 14 5.14 -2.18 10.34
C ALA A 14 4.16 -3.26 9.89
N TYR A 15 3.94 -3.31 8.58
CA TYR A 15 3.08 -4.28 7.91
C TYR A 15 3.81 -4.92 6.75
N GLU A 16 3.45 -6.17 6.47
CA GLU A 16 3.74 -6.84 5.23
C GLU A 16 2.57 -6.65 4.27
N PHE A 17 2.77 -5.89 3.20
CA PHE A 17 1.77 -5.65 2.16
C PHE A 17 2.02 -6.63 1.01
N LYS A 18 1.03 -7.48 0.72
CA LYS A 18 1.08 -8.34 -0.45
C LYS A 18 0.37 -7.65 -1.62
N ILE A 19 1.14 -7.31 -2.65
CA ILE A 19 0.61 -6.68 -3.87
C ILE A 19 0.12 -7.79 -4.80
N ARG A 20 -1.07 -7.60 -5.39
CA ARG A 20 -1.65 -8.57 -6.32
C ARG A 20 -0.91 -8.58 -7.66
N ASP A 21 -0.96 -9.70 -8.35
CA ASP A 21 -0.53 -9.77 -9.74
C ASP A 21 -1.36 -8.81 -10.60
N TRP A 22 -0.72 -8.22 -11.61
CA TRP A 22 -1.37 -7.31 -12.54
C TRP A 22 -1.11 -7.73 -13.97
N ARG A 23 -2.16 -7.72 -14.80
CA ARG A 23 -2.03 -7.95 -16.24
C ARG A 23 -1.92 -6.63 -16.96
N SER A 24 -0.84 -6.49 -17.74
CA SER A 24 -0.66 -5.32 -18.60
C SER A 24 -1.70 -5.29 -19.72
N PRO A 25 -2.00 -4.12 -20.29
CA PRO A 25 -2.85 -4.01 -21.48
C PRO A 25 -2.31 -4.79 -22.69
N LEU A 26 -1.01 -5.15 -22.68
CA LEU A 26 -0.35 -5.92 -23.73
C LEU A 26 -0.43 -7.44 -23.50
N GLY A 27 -0.99 -7.88 -22.37
CA GLY A 27 -1.23 -9.29 -22.04
C GLY A 27 -0.20 -9.92 -21.10
N ASP A 28 0.89 -9.22 -20.79
CA ASP A 28 1.91 -9.69 -19.86
C ASP A 28 1.37 -9.79 -18.43
N LEU A 29 1.80 -10.83 -17.70
CA LEU A 29 1.54 -10.92 -16.26
C LEU A 29 2.73 -10.36 -15.50
N ILE A 30 2.50 -9.25 -14.80
CA ILE A 30 3.45 -8.72 -13.82
C ILE A 30 3.11 -9.36 -12.49
N LEU A 31 4.05 -10.14 -11.97
CA LEU A 31 3.91 -10.77 -10.66
C LEU A 31 3.93 -9.70 -9.58
N GLY A 32 2.96 -9.79 -8.69
CA GLY A 32 2.93 -9.00 -7.47
C GLY A 32 4.12 -9.32 -6.58
N GLU A 33 4.40 -8.44 -5.64
CA GLU A 33 5.49 -8.59 -4.69
C GLU A 33 5.01 -8.31 -3.27
N THR A 34 5.74 -8.89 -2.32
CA THR A 34 5.55 -8.63 -0.91
C THR A 34 6.45 -7.49 -0.48
N LYS A 35 5.89 -6.47 0.18
CA LYS A 35 6.63 -5.30 0.67
C LYS A 35 6.42 -5.13 2.17
N MET A 36 7.50 -5.17 2.95
CA MET A 36 7.49 -4.74 4.35
C MET A 36 7.63 -3.23 4.43
N ARG A 37 6.66 -2.54 5.02
CA ARG A 37 6.62 -1.07 5.12
C ARG A 37 5.95 -0.62 6.41
N THR A 38 6.35 0.55 6.91
CA THR A 38 5.71 1.18 8.08
C THR A 38 4.58 2.08 7.62
N PHE A 39 3.36 1.86 8.09
CA PHE A 39 2.23 2.71 7.75
C PHE A 39 2.36 4.10 8.39
N LEU A 40 2.20 5.16 7.60
CA LEU A 40 2.23 6.54 8.07
C LEU A 40 0.85 7.20 8.07
N GLY A 41 0.01 6.88 7.07
CA GLY A 41 -1.33 7.44 6.96
C GLY A 41 -1.97 7.20 5.59
N ILE A 42 -3.11 7.84 5.35
CA ILE A 42 -3.76 7.87 4.03
C ILE A 42 -3.54 9.25 3.41
N GLU A 43 -3.08 9.26 2.16
CA GLU A 43 -2.86 10.49 1.38
C GLU A 43 -3.80 10.54 0.18
N LEU A 44 -4.43 11.69 -0.06
CA LEU A 44 -5.29 11.92 -1.20
C LEU A 44 -4.49 12.56 -2.34
N VAL A 45 -4.24 11.78 -3.40
CA VAL A 45 -3.41 12.19 -4.54
C VAL A 45 -4.26 12.37 -5.79
N GLY A 46 -3.97 13.42 -6.55
CA GLY A 46 -4.68 13.73 -7.80
C GLY A 46 -4.26 15.10 -8.34
N ALA A 47 -4.49 15.31 -9.64
CA ALA A 47 -4.24 16.60 -10.27
C ALA A 47 -5.15 17.69 -9.69
N VAL A 48 -4.68 18.94 -9.68
CA VAL A 48 -5.47 20.09 -9.20
C VAL A 48 -6.74 20.22 -10.05
N GLY A 49 -7.89 20.30 -9.38
CA GLY A 49 -9.21 20.41 -10.03
C GLY A 49 -9.83 19.08 -10.45
N MET A 50 -9.15 17.95 -10.25
CA MET A 50 -9.68 16.61 -10.49
C MET A 50 -10.02 15.90 -9.17
N PRO A 51 -10.89 14.89 -9.18
CA PRO A 51 -11.09 14.01 -8.03
C PRO A 51 -9.74 13.43 -7.57
N LYS A 52 -9.54 13.39 -6.25
CA LYS A 52 -8.35 12.78 -5.64
C LYS A 52 -8.68 11.36 -5.20
N GLU A 53 -7.70 10.48 -5.30
CA GLU A 53 -7.82 9.08 -4.90
C GLU A 53 -6.97 8.81 -3.64
N PRO A 54 -7.44 7.91 -2.76
CA PRO A 54 -6.71 7.56 -1.55
C PRO A 54 -5.58 6.56 -1.82
N PHE A 55 -4.40 6.87 -1.30
CA PHE A 55 -3.21 6.02 -1.28
C PHE A 55 -2.80 5.72 0.15
N ILE A 56 -2.20 4.56 0.37
CA ILE A 56 -1.54 4.23 1.63
C ILE A 56 -0.15 4.87 1.61
N HIS A 57 0.07 5.84 2.49
CA HIS A 57 1.36 6.44 2.73
C HIS A 57 2.15 5.57 3.71
N VAL A 58 3.31 5.11 3.27
CA VAL A 58 4.18 4.21 4.02
C VAL A 58 5.64 4.64 3.95
N MET A 59 6.42 4.24 4.94
CA MET A 59 7.87 4.39 4.95
C MET A 59 8.54 3.05 4.63
N SER A 60 9.54 3.08 3.76
CA SER A 60 10.41 1.94 3.47
C SER A 60 11.45 1.70 4.55
N ALA A 61 12.11 0.54 4.50
CA ALA A 61 13.19 0.19 5.44
C ALA A 61 14.39 1.15 5.36
N ASP A 62 14.62 1.79 4.23
CA ASP A 62 15.64 2.84 4.04
C ASP A 62 15.14 4.25 4.43
N GLY A 63 13.94 4.36 5.03
CA GLY A 63 13.40 5.60 5.56
C GLY A 63 12.79 6.54 4.52
N LYS A 64 12.46 6.05 3.31
CA LYS A 64 11.84 6.85 2.26
C LYS A 64 10.32 6.72 2.27
N ASP A 65 9.66 7.82 1.95
CA ASP A 65 8.21 7.88 1.80
C ASP A 65 7.78 7.28 0.46
N HIS A 66 6.79 6.40 0.53
CA HIS A 66 6.23 5.68 -0.61
C HIS A 66 4.70 5.71 -0.53
N LEU A 67 4.05 5.69 -1.69
CA LEU A 67 2.61 5.58 -1.82
C LEU A 67 2.26 4.23 -2.45
N ILE A 68 1.30 3.53 -1.85
CA ILE A 68 0.75 2.27 -2.37
C ILE A 68 -0.72 2.48 -2.69
N ALA A 69 -1.11 2.20 -3.92
CA ALA A 69 -2.49 2.30 -4.35
C ALA A 69 -3.31 1.18 -3.69
N ILE A 70 -4.40 1.52 -3.01
CA ILE A 70 -5.19 0.60 -2.18
C ILE A 70 -5.72 -0.57 -3.01
N GLU A 71 -6.14 -0.27 -4.23
CA GLU A 71 -6.67 -1.24 -5.18
C GLU A 71 -5.63 -2.24 -5.69
N THR A 72 -4.34 -2.06 -5.40
CA THR A 72 -3.29 -3.02 -5.77
C THR A 72 -2.98 -4.02 -4.66
N ILE A 73 -3.47 -3.77 -3.44
CA ILE A 73 -3.17 -4.63 -2.28
C ILE A 73 -4.12 -5.83 -2.28
N GLU A 74 -3.57 -7.03 -2.22
CA GLU A 74 -4.30 -8.28 -2.06
C GLU A 74 -4.73 -8.43 -0.59
N HIS A 75 -3.75 -8.39 0.33
CA HIS A 75 -3.95 -8.36 1.77
C HIS A 75 -2.71 -7.75 2.46
N PHE A 76 -2.81 -7.52 3.76
CA PHE A 76 -1.68 -7.11 4.60
C PHE A 76 -1.71 -7.81 5.95
N GLU A 77 -0.53 -7.97 6.55
CA GLU A 77 -0.36 -8.59 7.88
C GLU A 77 0.54 -7.73 8.75
N VAL A 78 0.31 -7.73 10.07
CA VAL A 78 1.18 -7.02 11.02
C VAL A 78 2.51 -7.75 11.11
N CYS A 79 3.62 -7.03 10.93
CA CYS A 79 4.92 -7.58 11.25
C CYS A 79 5.03 -7.65 12.77
N HIS A 80 4.84 -8.84 13.35
CA HIS A 80 5.17 -9.07 14.75
C HIS A 80 6.68 -8.92 14.91
N ALA A 81 7.10 -7.87 15.63
CA ALA A 81 8.47 -7.82 16.12
C ALA A 81 8.70 -9.08 16.96
N ILE A 82 9.71 -9.87 16.59
CA ILE A 82 10.22 -10.93 17.46
C ILE A 82 10.75 -10.19 18.70
N GLN A 83 10.10 -10.40 19.84
CA GLN A 83 10.52 -9.85 21.13
C GLN A 83 11.90 -10.38 21.55
#